data_AF-A0A950X521-F1
#
_entry.id   AF-A0A950X521-F1
#
_cell.length_a   1.000
_cell.length_b   1.000
_cell.length_c   1.000
_cell.angle_alpha   90.00
_cell.angle_beta   90.00
_cell.angle_gamma   90.00
#
_symmetry.space_group_name_H-M   'P 1'
#
loop_
_entity.id
_entity.type
_entity.pdbx_description
1 polymer ?
#
loop_
_entity_poly.entity_id
_entity_poly.type
_entity_poly.pdbx_seq_one_letter_code
_entity_poly.pdbx_strand_id
1 'polypeptide(L)'
;MISAWSGWIRFNSFPGKVFGSLWLAALLVTGCNRQPNQAEVPVSAKNVLVTKVQPMDVPVQIHEFGRVVSPESVNVQPQVSGRITEVHFVEGQEVRKGDLLFVIDPRPFQAALEQAQGQLQADLAQLSLNQRNLERDEKIGQQRFVSEQQIDIDKANVENFNGAVMKDQAAIALAKLNLEYAYVRSPTNGRAGRRLVDPGNYVATGGSTLVNIQLQDPVYVDFTISENDLARLRENVGQGGSLEVSVATPSRPEITKTGKLTFFDNTVSTQAGTVLLRATIPNPDRYLWPGQYLNVALTLQILKDALVVPSQTVQIGGKGTYLFSVKPDNTAEQRLVTQGVRYGDLVVVSDGVKAGETVVVEGQIALADGSKVVPKEYPSATPARSPASPVLTGSDLSPSPTANRESAAATPTPAL
;
A
#
# COMPACT_ATOMS: atom_id res chain seq x y z
N MET A 1 -2.64 64.73 -3.28
CA MET A 1 -3.60 65.85 -3.26
C MET A 1 -4.91 65.33 -2.69
N ILE A 2 -5.51 66.07 -1.74
CA ILE A 2 -6.93 66.46 -1.66
C ILE A 2 -8.00 65.32 -1.67
N SER A 3 -8.97 65.22 -0.75
CA SER A 3 -9.16 65.81 0.59
C SER A 3 -10.36 65.16 1.30
N ALA A 4 -10.29 65.08 2.63
CA ALA A 4 -11.38 65.20 3.63
C ALA A 4 -12.86 64.99 3.23
N TRP A 5 -13.59 64.30 4.11
CA TRP A 5 -14.79 64.90 4.72
C TRP A 5 -14.94 64.46 6.19
N SER A 6 -15.37 65.40 7.03
CA SER A 6 -15.47 65.27 8.48
C SER A 6 -16.85 65.74 8.97
N GLY A 7 -17.36 65.13 10.04
CA GLY A 7 -18.69 65.45 10.59
C GLY A 7 -18.72 65.32 12.11
N TRP A 8 -18.53 66.44 12.81
CA TRP A 8 -18.79 66.60 14.24
C TRP A 8 -20.07 67.41 14.42
N ILE A 9 -20.97 67.00 15.33
CA ILE A 9 -21.97 67.90 15.94
C ILE A 9 -22.02 67.66 17.46
N ARG A 10 -22.02 68.77 18.22
CA ARG A 10 -22.15 68.87 19.69
C ARG A 10 -23.45 69.65 20.03
N PHE A 11 -23.73 69.80 21.33
CA PHE A 11 -24.83 70.58 21.95
C PHE A 11 -26.22 69.92 21.85
N ASN A 12 -27.16 70.11 22.79
CA ASN A 12 -27.33 71.23 23.74
C ASN A 12 -27.83 70.78 25.16
N SER A 13 -28.14 71.73 26.06
CA SER A 13 -28.22 71.62 27.53
C SER A 13 -29.42 72.37 28.18
N PHE A 14 -29.69 72.11 29.48
CA PHE A 14 -30.67 72.78 30.40
C PHE A 14 -32.18 72.62 30.08
N PRO A 15 -33.18 72.98 30.96
CA PRO A 15 -33.20 73.42 32.39
C PRO A 15 -34.09 72.49 33.30
N GLY A 16 -34.48 72.74 34.58
CA GLY A 16 -34.09 73.80 35.55
C GLY A 16 -34.80 73.97 36.93
N LYS A 17 -35.66 73.03 37.46
CA LYS A 17 -36.28 72.99 38.83
C LYS A 17 -37.64 73.73 39.12
N VAL A 18 -38.23 73.35 40.29
CA VAL A 18 -39.07 74.07 41.31
C VAL A 18 -40.62 73.87 41.33
N PHE A 19 -41.17 73.83 42.58
CA PHE A 19 -42.57 73.80 43.09
C PHE A 19 -43.29 72.42 43.11
N GLY A 20 -44.06 72.04 44.16
CA GLY A 20 -44.24 72.66 45.49
C GLY A 20 -45.43 72.08 46.30
N SER A 21 -45.15 71.41 47.43
CA SER A 21 -45.98 71.19 48.65
C SER A 21 -47.53 71.15 48.63
N LEU A 22 -48.14 70.06 49.12
CA LEU A 22 -49.16 70.11 50.20
C LEU A 22 -49.47 68.74 50.88
N TRP A 23 -49.27 68.72 52.21
CA TRP A 23 -49.98 68.03 53.31
C TRP A 23 -51.14 67.02 53.08
N LEU A 24 -51.07 65.83 53.71
CA LEU A 24 -51.88 65.44 54.90
C LEU A 24 -51.33 64.15 55.58
N ALA A 25 -51.81 63.81 56.79
CA ALA A 25 -51.24 62.79 57.69
C ALA A 25 -52.10 61.52 57.87
N ALA A 26 -51.50 60.38 58.28
CA ALA A 26 -51.98 59.50 59.38
C ALA A 26 -51.18 58.17 59.59
N LEU A 27 -50.88 57.89 60.87
CA LEU A 27 -50.73 56.60 61.59
C LEU A 27 -50.01 55.35 61.00
N LEU A 28 -48.93 54.98 61.70
CA LEU A 28 -48.64 53.67 62.34
C LEU A 28 -49.24 52.37 61.74
N VAL A 29 -48.38 51.53 61.14
CA VAL A 29 -48.40 50.06 61.32
C VAL A 29 -46.96 49.52 61.38
N THR A 30 -46.67 48.68 62.37
CA THR A 30 -45.43 47.91 62.52
C THR A 30 -45.45 46.64 61.65
N GLY A 31 -44.37 46.36 60.91
CA GLY A 31 -44.35 45.22 59.97
C GLY A 31 -42.96 44.67 59.63
N CYS A 32 -42.51 43.66 60.39
CA CYS A 32 -41.46 42.67 60.09
C CYS A 32 -40.30 43.06 59.15
N ASN A 33 -39.17 43.46 59.76
CA ASN A 33 -37.86 43.33 59.12
C ASN A 33 -37.54 41.85 58.87
N ARG A 34 -37.52 41.43 57.60
CA ARG A 34 -37.20 40.05 57.21
C ARG A 34 -35.92 40.06 56.37
N GLN A 35 -34.78 39.84 57.03
CA GLN A 35 -33.53 39.57 56.31
C GLN A 35 -33.75 38.37 55.37
N PRO A 36 -33.42 38.50 54.07
CA PRO A 36 -33.38 37.35 53.19
C PRO A 36 -32.18 36.51 53.62
N ASN A 37 -32.46 35.52 54.46
CA ASN A 37 -31.53 34.42 54.69
C ASN A 37 -31.34 33.77 53.31
N GLN A 38 -30.18 33.97 52.69
CA GLN A 38 -29.81 33.23 51.50
C GLN A 38 -29.66 31.77 51.93
N ALA A 39 -30.76 31.02 51.83
CA ALA A 39 -30.67 29.58 51.85
C ALA A 39 -29.69 29.19 50.74
N GLU A 40 -28.58 28.55 51.10
CA GLU A 40 -27.69 27.94 50.12
C GLU A 40 -28.55 27.06 49.23
N VAL A 41 -28.70 27.48 47.97
CA VAL A 41 -29.39 26.68 46.97
C VAL A 41 -28.62 25.36 46.91
N PRO A 42 -29.24 24.20 47.22
CA PRO A 42 -28.51 22.95 47.22
C PRO A 42 -27.92 22.77 45.83
N VAL A 43 -26.58 22.78 45.76
CA VAL A 43 -25.82 22.64 44.51
C VAL A 43 -26.20 21.31 43.87
N SER A 44 -27.16 21.38 42.96
CA SER A 44 -27.77 20.22 42.32
C SER A 44 -26.68 19.44 41.61
N ALA A 45 -26.32 18.28 42.18
CA ALA A 45 -25.22 17.48 41.67
C ALA A 45 -25.57 16.98 40.25
N LYS A 46 -24.70 17.29 39.30
CA LYS A 46 -24.98 17.08 37.88
C LYS A 46 -24.63 15.64 37.50
N ASN A 47 -25.58 14.94 36.87
CA ASN A 47 -25.32 13.61 36.30
C ASN A 47 -24.33 13.76 35.14
N VAL A 48 -23.24 13.00 35.18
CA VAL A 48 -22.19 13.02 34.14
C VAL A 48 -21.74 11.59 33.86
N LEU A 49 -21.38 11.31 32.60
CA LEU A 49 -20.74 10.04 32.27
C LEU A 49 -19.24 10.17 32.46
N VAL A 50 -18.62 9.21 33.13
CA VAL A 50 -17.19 9.18 33.43
C VAL A 50 -16.52 7.90 32.96
N THR A 51 -15.24 8.00 32.65
CA THR A 51 -14.38 6.83 32.43
C THR A 51 -13.06 7.00 33.17
N LYS A 52 -12.28 5.92 33.26
CA LYS A 52 -10.93 5.94 33.86
C LYS A 52 -9.89 6.12 32.77
N VAL A 53 -8.89 6.95 33.03
CA VAL A 53 -7.69 7.05 32.18
C VAL A 53 -6.94 5.72 32.27
N GLN A 54 -6.71 5.07 31.13
CA GLN A 54 -5.98 3.80 31.06
C GLN A 54 -4.69 3.98 30.25
N PRO A 55 -3.58 3.33 30.65
CA PRO A 55 -2.41 3.22 29.78
C PRO A 55 -2.71 2.25 28.64
N MET A 56 -2.31 2.61 27.42
CA MET A 56 -2.46 1.79 26.22
C MET A 56 -1.27 2.00 25.29
N ASP A 57 -0.82 0.93 24.63
CA ASP A 57 0.13 1.05 23.53
C ASP A 57 -0.57 1.63 22.30
N VAL A 58 -0.17 2.84 21.89
CA VAL A 58 -0.80 3.55 20.76
C VAL A 58 0.18 3.69 19.58
N PRO A 59 -0.12 3.11 18.41
CA PRO A 59 0.68 3.31 17.22
C PRO A 59 0.44 4.70 16.63
N VAL A 60 1.50 5.46 16.39
CA VAL A 60 1.45 6.74 15.69
C VAL A 60 1.52 6.46 14.20
N GLN A 61 0.37 6.55 13.53
CA GLN A 61 0.22 6.20 12.12
C GLN A 61 0.04 7.43 11.24
N ILE A 62 0.57 7.37 10.02
CA ILE A 62 0.16 8.22 8.90
C ILE A 62 -0.76 7.37 8.03
N HIS A 63 -1.98 7.87 7.76
CA HIS A 63 -2.96 7.21 6.91
C HIS A 63 -2.96 7.85 5.53
N GLU A 64 -2.69 7.06 4.50
CA GLU A 64 -2.55 7.49 3.11
C GLU A 64 -3.25 6.51 2.16
N PHE A 65 -3.36 6.91 0.89
CA PHE A 65 -3.80 6.01 -0.17
C PHE A 65 -2.60 5.53 -0.98
N GLY A 66 -2.57 4.24 -1.27
CA GLY A 66 -1.51 3.59 -2.03
C GLY A 66 -2.04 2.75 -3.19
N ARG A 67 -1.12 2.28 -4.02
CA ARG A 67 -1.40 1.40 -5.15
C ARG A 67 -0.49 0.18 -5.12
N VAL A 68 -1.04 -1.00 -5.36
CA VAL A 68 -0.27 -2.24 -5.51
C VAL A 68 0.51 -2.18 -6.82
N VAL A 69 1.79 -2.50 -6.76
CA VAL A 69 2.71 -2.55 -7.89
C VAL A 69 3.40 -3.92 -7.91
N SER A 70 3.52 -4.50 -9.09
CA SER A 70 4.28 -5.74 -9.31
C SER A 70 5.78 -5.43 -9.21
N PRO A 71 6.57 -6.10 -8.34
CA PRO A 71 8.01 -5.83 -8.26
C PRO A 71 8.74 -6.05 -9.58
N GLU A 72 8.30 -7.06 -10.33
CA GLU A 72 8.75 -7.34 -11.68
C GLU A 72 7.52 -7.43 -12.60
N SER A 73 7.55 -6.72 -13.73
CA SER A 73 6.53 -6.80 -14.78
C SER A 73 7.24 -6.83 -16.13
N VAL A 74 7.38 -8.03 -16.70
CA VAL A 74 8.15 -8.24 -17.92
C VAL A 74 7.23 -8.48 -19.11
N ASN A 75 7.42 -7.66 -20.15
CA ASN A 75 6.81 -7.87 -21.46
C ASN A 75 7.69 -8.83 -22.25
N VAL A 76 7.24 -10.06 -22.45
CA VAL A 76 7.96 -11.06 -23.24
C VAL A 76 7.83 -10.70 -24.71
N GLN A 77 8.97 -10.45 -25.36
CA GLN A 77 9.07 -10.11 -26.78
C GLN A 77 9.92 -11.14 -27.53
N PRO A 78 9.64 -11.38 -28.83
CA PRO A 78 10.44 -12.28 -29.66
C PRO A 78 11.83 -11.70 -29.94
N GLN A 79 12.86 -12.51 -29.79
CA GLN A 79 14.25 -12.12 -30.13
C GLN A 79 14.64 -12.57 -31.55
N VAL A 80 13.96 -13.57 -32.10
CA VAL A 80 14.05 -13.98 -33.52
C VAL A 80 12.71 -13.81 -34.23
N SER A 81 12.75 -13.66 -35.54
CA SER A 81 11.54 -13.50 -36.38
C SER A 81 11.07 -14.85 -36.93
N GLY A 82 9.77 -15.09 -36.99
CA GLY A 82 9.21 -16.33 -37.52
C GLY A 82 7.72 -16.49 -37.20
N ARG A 83 7.14 -17.65 -37.51
CA ARG A 83 5.73 -17.96 -37.16
C ARG A 83 5.67 -18.65 -35.81
N ILE A 84 4.72 -18.26 -34.96
CA ILE A 84 4.40 -19.02 -33.75
C ILE A 84 3.78 -20.35 -34.19
N THR A 85 4.35 -21.46 -33.73
CA THR A 85 3.87 -22.83 -34.00
C THR A 85 3.07 -23.36 -32.82
N GLU A 86 3.59 -23.20 -31.60
CA GLU A 86 3.02 -23.76 -30.38
C GLU A 86 3.00 -22.74 -29.23
N VAL A 87 2.08 -22.96 -28.29
CA VAL A 87 1.90 -22.19 -27.05
C VAL A 87 1.80 -23.20 -25.90
N HIS A 88 2.62 -23.03 -24.86
CA HIS A 88 2.80 -24.02 -23.79
C HIS A 88 2.34 -23.54 -22.40
N PHE A 89 1.58 -22.45 -22.33
CA PHE A 89 0.99 -21.93 -21.09
C PHE A 89 -0.50 -21.60 -21.26
N VAL A 90 -1.24 -21.63 -20.16
CA VAL A 90 -2.62 -21.17 -20.09
C VAL A 90 -2.65 -19.72 -19.59
N GLU A 91 -3.55 -18.90 -20.12
CA GLU A 91 -3.71 -17.51 -19.67
C GLU A 91 -4.07 -17.45 -18.18
N GLY A 92 -3.39 -16.60 -17.41
CA GLY A 92 -3.58 -16.52 -15.97
C GLY A 92 -2.91 -17.62 -15.14
N GLN A 93 -2.10 -18.49 -15.76
CA GLN A 93 -1.29 -19.50 -15.07
C GLN A 93 -0.08 -18.85 -14.36
N GLU A 94 0.36 -19.43 -13.23
CA GLU A 94 1.69 -19.14 -12.68
C GLU A 94 2.78 -19.86 -13.48
N VAL A 95 3.77 -19.09 -13.94
CA VAL A 95 4.94 -19.56 -14.68
C VAL A 95 6.22 -19.27 -13.91
N ARG A 96 7.19 -20.17 -14.01
CA ARG A 96 8.52 -20.03 -13.42
C ARG A 96 9.53 -19.58 -14.46
N LYS A 97 10.62 -18.96 -14.01
CA LYS A 97 11.76 -18.60 -14.85
C LYS A 97 12.30 -19.86 -15.56
N GLY A 98 12.40 -19.81 -16.88
CA GLY A 98 12.82 -20.92 -17.73
C GLY A 98 11.69 -21.76 -18.34
N ASP A 99 10.44 -21.62 -17.86
CA ASP A 99 9.28 -22.32 -18.44
C ASP A 99 9.08 -21.91 -19.90
N LEU A 100 8.78 -22.88 -20.77
CA LEU A 100 8.52 -22.63 -22.20
C LEU A 100 7.14 -21.98 -22.37
N LEU A 101 7.07 -20.89 -23.14
CA LEU A 101 5.84 -20.13 -23.36
C LEU A 101 5.35 -20.25 -24.80
N PHE A 102 6.25 -20.01 -25.76
CA PHE A 102 5.97 -20.07 -27.19
C PHE A 102 7.09 -20.78 -27.94
N VAL A 103 6.75 -21.44 -29.05
CA VAL A 103 7.73 -21.93 -30.03
C VAL A 103 7.55 -21.15 -31.32
N ILE A 104 8.57 -20.41 -31.73
CA ILE A 104 8.73 -19.88 -33.08
C ILE A 104 9.30 -21.00 -33.95
N ASP A 105 8.83 -21.15 -35.19
CA ASP A 105 9.25 -22.22 -36.11
C ASP A 105 10.78 -22.41 -36.11
N PRO A 106 11.31 -23.52 -35.53
CA PRO A 106 12.74 -23.67 -35.29
C PRO A 106 13.50 -24.12 -36.56
N ARG A 107 12.78 -24.60 -37.59
CA ARG A 107 13.38 -25.27 -38.76
C ARG A 107 14.37 -24.39 -39.53
N PRO A 108 14.13 -23.09 -39.78
CA PRO A 108 15.11 -22.23 -40.46
C PRO A 108 16.40 -22.04 -39.63
N PHE A 109 16.28 -21.95 -38.30
CA PHE A 109 17.43 -21.79 -37.40
C PHE A 109 18.23 -23.08 -37.26
N GLN A 110 17.55 -24.23 -37.25
CA GLN A 110 18.20 -25.54 -37.27
C GLN A 110 18.95 -25.77 -38.60
N ALA A 111 18.34 -25.46 -39.75
CA ALA A 111 19.02 -25.55 -41.04
C ALA A 111 20.26 -24.64 -41.12
N ALA A 112 20.18 -23.42 -40.57
CA ALA A 112 21.33 -22.51 -40.48
C ALA A 112 22.45 -23.04 -39.56
N LEU A 113 22.10 -23.73 -38.47
CA LEU A 113 23.05 -24.40 -37.59
C LEU A 113 23.75 -25.58 -38.29
N GLU A 114 22.98 -26.42 -38.99
CA GLU A 114 23.50 -27.55 -39.76
C GLU A 114 24.43 -27.07 -40.89
N GLN A 115 24.09 -25.97 -41.58
CA GLN A 115 24.94 -25.33 -42.57
C GLN A 115 26.27 -24.83 -41.97
N ALA A 116 26.23 -24.17 -40.81
CA ALA A 116 27.43 -23.68 -40.13
C ALA A 116 28.34 -24.84 -39.63
N GLN A 117 27.75 -25.95 -39.20
CA GLN A 117 28.47 -27.18 -38.86
C GLN A 117 29.12 -27.83 -40.08
N GLY A 118 28.44 -27.84 -41.22
CA GLY A 118 29.01 -28.31 -42.49
C GLY A 118 30.22 -27.50 -42.94
N GLN A 119 30.18 -26.17 -42.80
CA GLN A 119 31.32 -25.30 -43.10
C GLN A 119 32.51 -25.58 -42.18
N LEU A 120 32.30 -25.65 -40.86
CA LEU A 120 33.36 -26.02 -39.90
C LEU A 120 34.01 -27.37 -40.27
N GLN A 121 33.23 -28.36 -40.67
CA GLN A 121 33.75 -29.67 -41.05
C GLN A 121 34.61 -29.61 -42.33
N ALA A 122 34.28 -28.75 -43.29
CA ALA A 122 35.08 -28.51 -44.49
C ALA A 122 36.40 -27.83 -44.15
N ASP A 123 36.36 -26.75 -43.35
CA ASP A 123 37.57 -25.98 -43.01
C ASP A 123 38.48 -26.74 -42.01
N LEU A 124 37.94 -27.61 -41.15
CA LEU A 124 38.72 -28.58 -40.37
C LEU A 124 39.44 -29.61 -41.26
N ALA A 125 38.77 -30.11 -42.31
CA ALA A 125 39.40 -31.05 -43.25
C ALA A 125 40.54 -30.37 -44.04
N GLN A 126 40.35 -29.11 -44.43
CA GLN A 126 41.36 -28.31 -45.13
C GLN A 126 42.52 -27.89 -44.21
N LEU A 127 42.25 -27.53 -42.95
CA LEU A 127 43.28 -27.34 -41.92
C LEU A 127 44.13 -28.61 -41.75
N SER A 128 43.48 -29.77 -41.62
CA SER A 128 44.15 -31.07 -41.48
C SER A 128 45.01 -31.42 -42.71
N LEU A 129 44.59 -31.03 -43.92
CA LEU A 129 45.40 -31.18 -45.13
C LEU A 129 46.64 -30.26 -45.10
N ASN A 130 46.46 -28.98 -44.78
CA ASN A 130 47.56 -28.02 -44.70
C ASN A 130 48.57 -28.37 -43.61
N GLN A 131 48.11 -28.85 -42.44
CA GLN A 131 48.99 -29.36 -41.37
C GLN A 131 49.84 -30.56 -41.84
N ARG A 132 49.27 -31.51 -42.58
CA ARG A 132 50.02 -32.64 -43.17
C ARG A 132 50.98 -32.22 -44.27
N ASN A 133 50.70 -31.14 -44.99
CA ASN A 133 51.63 -30.60 -45.98
C ASN A 133 52.81 -29.91 -45.29
N LEU A 134 52.54 -29.03 -44.33
CA LEU A 134 53.57 -28.39 -43.52
C LEU A 134 54.49 -29.41 -42.82
N GLU A 135 53.91 -30.43 -42.18
CA GLU A 135 54.69 -31.49 -41.51
C GLU A 135 55.58 -32.29 -42.49
N ARG A 136 55.13 -32.47 -43.74
CA ARG A 136 55.91 -33.14 -44.79
C ARG A 136 57.06 -32.25 -45.26
N ASP A 137 56.76 -30.98 -45.54
CA ASP A 137 57.69 -30.04 -46.14
C ASP A 137 58.75 -29.58 -45.12
N GLU A 138 58.42 -29.49 -43.83
CA GLU A 138 59.41 -29.29 -42.76
C GLU A 138 60.36 -30.49 -42.58
N LYS A 139 59.86 -31.73 -42.71
CA LYS A 139 60.71 -32.95 -42.64
C LYS A 139 61.68 -33.06 -43.82
N ILE A 140 61.22 -32.71 -45.03
CA ILE A 140 62.01 -32.82 -46.26
C ILE A 140 62.89 -31.57 -46.48
N GLY A 141 62.47 -30.40 -46.02
CA GLY A 141 63.24 -29.15 -46.08
C GLY A 141 64.57 -29.19 -45.33
N GLN A 142 64.67 -29.97 -44.24
CA GLN A 142 65.94 -30.22 -43.54
C GLN A 142 67.01 -30.87 -44.44
N GLN A 143 66.61 -31.56 -45.50
CA GLN A 143 67.48 -32.17 -46.50
C GLN A 143 67.71 -31.27 -47.74
N ARG A 144 67.27 -30.00 -47.68
CA ARG A 144 67.34 -28.98 -48.74
C ARG A 144 66.59 -29.29 -50.05
N PHE A 145 65.56 -30.14 -50.00
CA PHE A 145 64.73 -30.44 -51.18
C PHE A 145 63.49 -29.52 -51.35
N VAL A 146 63.20 -28.64 -50.38
CA VAL A 146 62.08 -27.68 -50.39
C VAL A 146 62.63 -26.28 -50.04
N SER A 147 62.06 -25.22 -50.62
CA SER A 147 62.45 -23.83 -50.32
C SER A 147 61.80 -23.30 -49.04
N GLU A 148 62.49 -22.41 -48.32
CA GLU A 148 61.95 -21.75 -47.11
C GLU A 148 60.63 -21.01 -47.42
N GLN A 149 60.55 -20.37 -48.59
CA GLN A 149 59.32 -19.73 -49.09
C GLN A 149 58.11 -20.68 -49.14
N GLN A 150 58.28 -21.96 -49.48
CA GLN A 150 57.17 -22.91 -49.51
C GLN A 150 56.73 -23.27 -48.09
N ILE A 151 57.68 -23.46 -47.16
CA ILE A 151 57.39 -23.74 -45.74
C ILE A 151 56.64 -22.56 -45.12
N ASP A 152 57.02 -21.32 -45.44
CA ASP A 152 56.34 -20.12 -44.95
C ASP A 152 54.92 -19.98 -45.52
N ILE A 153 54.71 -20.35 -46.79
CA ILE A 153 53.36 -20.44 -47.40
C ILE A 153 52.51 -21.49 -46.69
N ASP A 154 53.07 -22.66 -46.40
CA ASP A 154 52.35 -23.74 -45.71
C ASP A 154 52.00 -23.36 -44.25
N LYS A 155 52.90 -22.66 -43.55
CA LYS A 155 52.62 -22.05 -42.23
C LYS A 155 51.48 -21.05 -42.30
N ALA A 156 51.55 -20.10 -43.24
CA ALA A 156 50.49 -19.11 -43.45
C ALA A 156 49.14 -19.79 -43.79
N ASN A 157 49.15 -20.88 -44.55
CA ASN A 157 47.95 -21.67 -44.83
C ASN A 157 47.38 -22.34 -43.57
N VAL A 158 48.21 -22.91 -42.69
CA VAL A 158 47.76 -23.46 -41.40
C VAL A 158 47.18 -22.35 -40.51
N GLU A 159 47.82 -21.18 -40.42
CA GLU A 159 47.31 -20.02 -39.66
C GLU A 159 45.99 -19.48 -40.22
N ASN A 160 45.87 -19.36 -41.55
CA ASN A 160 44.63 -18.94 -42.22
C ASN A 160 43.46 -19.89 -41.91
N PHE A 161 43.68 -21.20 -41.97
CA PHE A 161 42.62 -22.18 -41.68
C PHE A 161 42.34 -22.36 -40.18
N ASN A 162 43.31 -22.10 -39.30
CA ASN A 162 43.02 -21.92 -37.87
C ASN A 162 42.05 -20.73 -37.66
N GLY A 163 42.29 -19.61 -38.34
CA GLY A 163 41.39 -18.45 -38.32
C GLY A 163 39.99 -18.75 -38.89
N ALA A 164 39.90 -19.54 -39.96
CA ALA A 164 38.63 -20.01 -40.53
C ALA A 164 37.84 -20.87 -39.52
N VAL A 165 38.51 -21.85 -38.89
CA VAL A 165 37.91 -22.70 -37.85
C VAL A 165 37.38 -21.87 -36.66
N MET A 166 38.11 -20.84 -36.21
CA MET A 166 37.63 -19.95 -35.15
C MET A 166 36.40 -19.13 -35.57
N LYS A 167 36.37 -18.64 -36.81
CA LYS A 167 35.22 -17.92 -37.39
C LYS A 167 33.99 -18.83 -37.47
N ASP A 168 34.14 -20.08 -37.90
CA ASP A 168 33.02 -21.01 -38.02
C ASP A 168 32.48 -21.45 -36.67
N GLN A 169 33.35 -21.63 -35.66
CA GLN A 169 32.91 -21.87 -34.28
C GLN A 169 32.04 -20.70 -33.76
N ALA A 170 32.40 -19.45 -34.08
CA ALA A 170 31.59 -18.28 -33.75
C ALA A 170 30.25 -18.26 -34.52
N ALA A 171 30.24 -18.65 -35.79
CA ALA A 171 29.02 -18.78 -36.59
C ALA A 171 28.07 -19.86 -36.04
N ILE A 172 28.60 -21.01 -35.62
CA ILE A 172 27.85 -22.08 -34.94
C ILE A 172 27.28 -21.58 -33.61
N ALA A 173 28.05 -20.82 -32.82
CA ALA A 173 27.57 -20.25 -31.56
C ALA A 173 26.38 -19.30 -31.78
N LEU A 174 26.47 -18.42 -32.79
CA LEU A 174 25.37 -17.52 -33.18
C LEU A 174 24.14 -18.28 -33.69
N ALA A 175 24.33 -19.32 -34.50
CA ALA A 175 23.22 -20.15 -35.00
C ALA A 175 22.52 -20.91 -33.86
N LYS A 176 23.27 -21.45 -32.90
CA LYS A 176 22.72 -22.06 -31.67
C LYS A 176 21.91 -21.07 -30.84
N LEU A 177 22.42 -19.84 -30.66
CA LEU A 177 21.71 -18.80 -29.92
C LEU A 177 20.38 -18.42 -30.57
N ASN A 178 20.36 -18.27 -31.89
CA ASN A 178 19.13 -17.99 -32.64
C ASN A 178 18.12 -19.15 -32.56
N LEU A 179 18.61 -20.41 -32.56
CA LEU A 179 17.76 -21.58 -32.35
C LEU A 179 17.21 -21.64 -30.91
N GLU A 180 18.00 -21.28 -29.90
CA GLU A 180 17.52 -21.17 -28.51
C GLU A 180 16.43 -20.10 -28.37
N TYR A 181 16.63 -18.93 -28.99
CA TYR A 181 15.65 -17.84 -29.01
C TYR A 181 14.35 -18.16 -29.76
N ALA A 182 14.31 -19.22 -30.57
CA ALA A 182 13.07 -19.72 -31.14
C ALA A 182 12.16 -20.35 -30.05
N TYR A 183 12.74 -20.86 -28.96
CA TYR A 183 12.03 -21.38 -27.79
C TYR A 183 11.88 -20.26 -26.75
N VAL A 184 10.81 -19.47 -26.87
CA VAL A 184 10.58 -18.31 -25.99
C VAL A 184 10.20 -18.79 -24.59
N ARG A 185 11.12 -18.57 -23.64
CA ARG A 185 10.96 -18.96 -22.22
C ARG A 185 10.65 -17.76 -21.32
N SER A 186 10.06 -18.02 -20.16
CA SER A 186 9.82 -16.98 -19.16
C SER A 186 11.14 -16.45 -18.56
N PRO A 187 11.39 -15.13 -18.57
CA PRO A 187 12.59 -14.54 -17.97
C PRO A 187 12.51 -14.41 -16.43
N THR A 188 11.29 -14.46 -15.86
CA THR A 188 11.02 -14.30 -14.43
C THR A 188 9.95 -15.27 -13.93
N ASN A 189 9.74 -15.32 -12.62
CA ASN A 189 8.60 -15.98 -11.99
C ASN A 189 7.42 -15.00 -11.96
N GLY A 190 6.21 -15.50 -12.15
CA GLY A 190 5.01 -14.67 -11.99
C GLY A 190 3.78 -15.27 -12.63
N ARG A 191 2.71 -14.48 -12.66
CA ARG A 191 1.47 -14.86 -13.33
C ARG A 191 1.49 -14.35 -14.77
N ALA A 192 1.29 -15.25 -15.72
CA ALA A 192 1.15 -14.91 -17.13
C ALA A 192 -0.21 -14.21 -17.36
N GLY A 193 -0.20 -13.07 -18.04
CA GLY A 193 -1.42 -12.38 -18.47
C GLY A 193 -2.12 -13.09 -19.63
N ARG A 194 -3.02 -12.36 -20.31
CA ARG A 194 -3.57 -12.81 -21.59
C ARG A 194 -2.47 -12.92 -22.64
N ARG A 195 -2.64 -13.85 -23.56
CA ARG A 195 -1.82 -14.00 -24.76
C ARG A 195 -2.24 -12.92 -25.77
N LEU A 196 -1.26 -12.32 -26.44
CA LEU A 196 -1.49 -11.24 -27.41
C LEU A 196 -1.30 -11.70 -28.87
N VAL A 197 -0.85 -12.95 -29.08
CA VAL A 197 -0.53 -13.52 -30.39
C VAL A 197 -0.92 -15.00 -30.45
N ASP A 198 -1.61 -15.40 -31.53
CA ASP A 198 -2.02 -16.78 -31.78
C ASP A 198 -1.00 -17.61 -32.57
N PRO A 199 -0.97 -18.95 -32.41
CA PRO A 199 -0.34 -19.86 -33.36
C PRO A 199 -0.74 -19.56 -34.81
N GLY A 200 0.23 -19.66 -35.72
CA GLY A 200 0.09 -19.30 -37.13
C GLY A 200 0.48 -17.84 -37.45
N ASN A 201 0.40 -16.93 -36.47
CA ASN A 201 0.80 -15.53 -36.65
C ASN A 201 2.32 -15.41 -36.80
N TYR A 202 2.75 -14.45 -37.62
CA TYR A 202 4.15 -14.10 -37.78
C TYR A 202 4.54 -13.01 -36.77
N VAL A 203 5.70 -13.18 -36.15
CA VAL A 203 6.31 -12.23 -35.22
C VAL A 203 7.69 -11.80 -35.72
N ALA A 204 8.06 -10.55 -35.47
CA ALA A 204 9.35 -9.96 -35.85
C ALA A 204 10.19 -9.66 -34.60
N THR A 205 11.51 -9.81 -34.70
CA THR A 205 12.49 -9.48 -33.65
C THR A 205 12.25 -8.09 -33.07
N GLY A 206 12.13 -7.99 -31.74
CA GLY A 206 11.86 -6.72 -31.05
C GLY A 206 10.45 -6.14 -31.30
N GLY A 207 9.55 -6.92 -31.91
CA GLY A 207 8.18 -6.52 -32.23
C GLY A 207 7.25 -6.47 -31.01
N SER A 208 5.96 -6.73 -31.25
CA SER A 208 4.92 -6.69 -30.22
C SER A 208 5.18 -7.68 -29.07
N THR A 209 4.79 -7.29 -27.86
CA THR A 209 4.71 -8.18 -26.69
C THR A 209 3.83 -9.39 -26.99
N LEU A 210 4.30 -10.59 -26.65
CA LEU A 210 3.57 -11.86 -26.79
C LEU A 210 2.68 -12.13 -25.57
N VAL A 211 3.23 -11.88 -24.38
CA VAL A 211 2.57 -11.98 -23.07
C VAL A 211 3.26 -11.05 -22.08
N ASN A 212 2.51 -10.52 -21.11
CA ASN A 212 3.06 -9.80 -19.95
C ASN A 212 3.04 -10.73 -18.73
N ILE A 213 4.13 -10.78 -17.97
CA ILE A 213 4.28 -11.63 -16.78
C ILE A 213 4.55 -10.73 -15.58
N GLN A 214 3.76 -10.92 -14.51
CA GLN A 214 3.83 -10.08 -13.30
C GLN A 214 4.08 -10.93 -12.06
N LEU A 215 5.10 -10.58 -11.28
CA LEU A 215 5.34 -11.17 -9.97
C LEU A 215 4.26 -10.70 -8.98
N GLN A 216 3.44 -11.62 -8.49
CA GLN A 216 2.36 -11.31 -7.56
C GLN A 216 2.72 -11.56 -6.09
N ASP A 217 3.94 -12.00 -5.79
CA ASP A 217 4.39 -12.29 -4.42
C ASP A 217 5.93 -12.26 -4.31
N PRO A 218 6.51 -11.36 -3.47
CA PRO A 218 5.82 -10.30 -2.75
C PRO A 218 5.20 -9.26 -3.70
N VAL A 219 4.39 -8.35 -3.18
CA VAL A 219 3.96 -7.15 -3.91
C VAL A 219 4.60 -5.90 -3.31
N TYR A 220 4.75 -4.86 -4.13
CA TYR A 220 5.01 -3.51 -3.65
C TYR A 220 3.70 -2.76 -3.45
N VAL A 221 3.69 -1.84 -2.49
CA VAL A 221 2.65 -0.82 -2.37
C VAL A 221 3.33 0.54 -2.37
N ASP A 222 3.03 1.31 -3.43
CA ASP A 222 3.54 2.65 -3.64
C ASP A 222 2.50 3.65 -3.12
N PHE A 223 2.91 4.55 -2.24
CA PHE A 223 2.06 5.56 -1.62
C PHE A 223 2.88 6.83 -1.37
N THR A 224 2.22 7.97 -1.13
CA THR A 224 2.91 9.25 -0.93
C THR A 224 2.58 9.83 0.43
N ILE A 225 3.53 10.52 1.06
CA ILE A 225 3.28 11.35 2.26
C ILE A 225 3.54 12.83 1.95
N SER A 226 2.94 13.74 2.72
CA SER A 226 3.26 15.16 2.67
C SER A 226 4.72 15.45 3.09
N GLU A 227 5.34 16.46 2.48
CA GLU A 227 6.64 16.99 2.88
C GLU A 227 6.69 17.37 4.39
N ASN A 228 5.57 17.81 4.97
CA ASN A 228 5.48 18.14 6.40
C ASN A 228 5.77 16.93 7.32
N ASP A 229 5.43 15.72 6.89
CA ASP A 229 5.67 14.49 7.64
C ASP A 229 7.06 13.89 7.38
N LEU A 230 7.80 14.40 6.39
CA LEU A 230 9.14 13.89 6.04
C LEU A 230 10.12 14.01 7.20
N ALA A 231 10.06 15.09 7.99
CA ALA A 231 10.90 15.26 9.17
C ALA A 231 10.65 14.14 10.20
N ARG A 232 9.38 13.87 10.51
CA ARG A 232 8.93 12.81 11.43
C ARG A 232 9.31 11.42 10.92
N LEU A 233 9.19 11.19 9.60
CA LEU A 233 9.63 9.94 8.97
C LEU A 233 11.14 9.72 9.17
N ARG A 234 11.96 10.73 8.84
CA ARG A 234 13.43 10.62 8.88
C ARG A 234 13.96 10.44 10.30
N GLU A 235 13.33 11.05 11.29
CA GLU A 235 13.65 10.85 12.71
C GLU A 235 13.41 9.40 13.15
N ASN A 236 12.30 8.79 12.75
CA ASN A 236 11.96 7.41 13.12
C ASN A 236 12.74 6.35 12.33
N VAL A 237 12.99 6.58 11.03
CA VAL A 237 13.85 5.70 10.22
C VAL A 237 15.32 5.79 10.66
N GLY A 238 15.80 6.99 11.01
CA GLY A 238 17.18 7.24 11.43
C GLY A 238 17.60 6.52 12.72
N GLN A 239 16.62 6.08 13.53
CA GLN A 239 16.85 5.26 14.72
C GLN A 239 17.09 3.75 14.40
N GLY A 240 17.21 3.39 13.11
CA GLY A 240 17.47 2.02 12.66
C GLY A 240 16.21 1.15 12.53
N GLY A 241 15.03 1.74 12.65
CA GLY A 241 13.74 1.04 12.57
C GLY A 241 13.30 0.77 11.13
N SER A 242 13.01 -0.50 10.82
CA SER A 242 12.18 -0.84 9.66
C SER A 242 10.72 -0.57 10.03
N LEU A 243 10.13 0.49 9.45
CA LEU A 243 8.76 0.89 9.77
C LEU A 243 7.74 -0.11 9.24
N GLU A 244 6.75 -0.44 10.06
CA GLU A 244 5.67 -1.34 9.69
C GLU A 244 4.60 -0.59 8.87
N VAL A 245 4.16 -1.22 7.79
CA VAL A 245 3.11 -0.72 6.91
C VAL A 245 1.97 -1.73 6.91
N SER A 246 0.80 -1.30 7.39
CA SER A 246 -0.45 -2.04 7.29
C SER A 246 -1.23 -1.55 6.07
N VAL A 247 -1.82 -2.45 5.29
CA VAL A 247 -2.68 -2.10 4.15
C VAL A 247 -3.97 -2.88 4.16
N ALA A 248 -5.06 -2.23 3.73
CA ALA A 248 -6.36 -2.86 3.56
C ALA A 248 -7.04 -2.40 2.26
N THR A 249 -7.92 -3.22 1.70
CA THR A 249 -8.69 -2.81 0.52
C THR A 249 -9.88 -1.94 0.95
N PRO A 250 -10.29 -0.90 0.18
CA PRO A 250 -11.43 -0.07 0.56
C PRO A 250 -12.77 -0.82 0.68
N SER A 251 -12.90 -1.98 0.01
CA SER A 251 -14.09 -2.82 0.06
C SER A 251 -14.11 -3.80 1.24
N ARG A 252 -12.96 -4.07 1.88
CA ARG A 252 -12.79 -4.94 3.04
C ARG A 252 -11.72 -4.39 3.99
N PRO A 253 -12.02 -3.29 4.72
CA PRO A 253 -11.08 -2.69 5.67
C PRO A 253 -10.71 -3.62 6.83
N GLU A 254 -11.50 -4.66 7.10
CA GLU A 254 -11.23 -5.69 8.10
C GLU A 254 -10.11 -6.66 7.72
N ILE A 255 -9.77 -6.78 6.43
CA ILE A 255 -8.69 -7.64 5.94
C ILE A 255 -7.42 -6.80 5.76
N THR A 256 -6.65 -6.68 6.84
CA THR A 256 -5.36 -5.98 6.83
C THR A 256 -4.21 -6.95 6.52
N LYS A 257 -3.31 -6.55 5.61
CA LYS A 257 -2.02 -7.19 5.33
C LYS A 257 -0.90 -6.31 5.87
N THR A 258 0.10 -6.90 6.52
CA THR A 258 1.25 -6.18 7.05
C THR A 258 2.50 -6.42 6.21
N GLY A 259 3.33 -5.39 6.10
CA GLY A 259 4.61 -5.41 5.42
C GLY A 259 5.55 -4.36 5.99
N LYS A 260 6.63 -4.07 5.26
CA LYS A 260 7.69 -3.18 5.73
C LYS A 260 7.93 -2.05 4.75
N LEU A 261 8.16 -0.83 5.24
CA LEU A 261 8.70 0.24 4.43
C LEU A 261 10.11 -0.17 3.97
N THR A 262 10.30 -0.28 2.66
CA THR A 262 11.55 -0.75 2.04
C THR A 262 12.27 0.32 1.23
N PHE A 263 11.55 1.37 0.80
CA PHE A 263 12.11 2.49 0.08
C PHE A 263 11.30 3.76 0.35
N PHE A 264 11.98 4.89 0.36
CA PHE A 264 11.40 6.22 0.27
C PHE A 264 12.30 7.06 -0.64
N ASP A 265 11.69 7.92 -1.44
CA ASP A 265 12.37 8.70 -2.47
C ASP A 265 13.30 9.75 -1.84
N ASN A 266 14.38 10.07 -2.54
CA ASN A 266 15.29 11.15 -2.16
C ASN A 266 14.87 12.52 -2.73
N THR A 267 13.79 12.55 -3.53
CA THR A 267 13.19 13.75 -4.09
C THR A 267 11.79 14.03 -3.53
N VAL A 268 11.48 15.32 -3.39
CA VAL A 268 10.11 15.79 -3.16
C VAL A 268 9.50 16.15 -4.51
N SER A 269 8.29 15.68 -4.80
CA SER A 269 7.56 16.07 -6.01
C SER A 269 7.13 17.54 -5.90
N THR A 270 7.76 18.42 -6.67
CA THR A 270 7.47 19.87 -6.66
C THR A 270 6.05 20.21 -7.14
N GLN A 271 5.38 19.29 -7.84
CA GLN A 271 3.99 19.46 -8.28
C GLN A 271 2.97 19.21 -7.15
N ALA A 272 3.29 18.34 -6.20
CA ALA A 272 2.34 17.87 -5.18
C ALA A 272 2.76 18.18 -3.73
N GLY A 273 4.03 18.52 -3.47
CA GLY A 273 4.56 18.67 -2.11
C GLY A 273 4.62 17.35 -1.34
N THR A 274 4.90 16.25 -2.05
CA THR A 274 4.87 14.88 -1.51
C THR A 274 6.13 14.07 -1.83
N VAL A 275 6.47 13.12 -0.96
CA VAL A 275 7.53 12.13 -1.17
C VAL A 275 6.93 10.76 -1.45
N LEU A 276 7.48 10.05 -2.44
CA LEU A 276 7.07 8.68 -2.78
C LEU A 276 7.69 7.66 -1.80
N LEU A 277 6.86 6.81 -1.22
CA LEU A 277 7.23 5.70 -0.35
C LEU A 277 6.82 4.38 -1.01
N ARG A 278 7.56 3.31 -0.71
CA ARG A 278 7.28 1.95 -1.16
C ARG A 278 7.44 0.95 -0.03
N ALA A 279 6.37 0.25 0.28
CA ALA A 279 6.37 -0.90 1.16
C ALA A 279 6.48 -2.21 0.37
N THR A 280 7.12 -3.22 0.95
CA THR A 280 7.11 -4.61 0.46
C THR A 280 6.19 -5.44 1.36
N ILE A 281 5.24 -6.14 0.75
CA ILE A 281 4.18 -6.89 1.44
C ILE A 281 4.12 -8.32 0.90
N PRO A 282 4.27 -9.36 1.73
CA PRO A 282 4.05 -10.74 1.33
C PRO A 282 2.61 -10.98 0.88
N ASN A 283 2.41 -11.71 -0.22
CA ASN A 283 1.09 -11.95 -0.82
C ASN A 283 0.90 -13.43 -1.24
N PRO A 284 1.12 -14.40 -0.31
CA PRO A 284 1.07 -15.82 -0.62
C PRO A 284 -0.33 -16.29 -1.06
N ASP A 285 -1.38 -15.60 -0.61
CA ASP A 285 -2.78 -15.87 -0.96
C ASP A 285 -3.28 -15.08 -2.17
N ARG A 286 -2.41 -14.31 -2.85
CA ARG A 286 -2.72 -13.52 -4.06
C ARG A 286 -3.91 -12.58 -3.88
N TYR A 287 -4.12 -12.09 -2.66
CA TYR A 287 -5.24 -11.21 -2.30
C TYR A 287 -5.04 -9.77 -2.81
N LEU A 288 -3.79 -9.28 -2.80
CA LEU A 288 -3.43 -7.96 -3.33
C LEU A 288 -3.11 -8.07 -4.83
N TRP A 289 -3.81 -7.32 -5.67
CA TRP A 289 -3.65 -7.37 -7.13
C TRP A 289 -2.90 -6.16 -7.67
N PRO A 290 -1.81 -6.33 -8.45
CA PRO A 290 -1.14 -5.22 -9.12
C PRO A 290 -2.12 -4.30 -9.87
N GLY A 291 -2.00 -3.00 -9.60
CA GLY A 291 -2.90 -1.97 -10.12
C GLY A 291 -4.02 -1.54 -9.15
N GLN A 292 -4.36 -2.34 -8.13
CA GLN A 292 -5.40 -2.06 -7.15
C GLN A 292 -5.02 -0.92 -6.19
N TYR A 293 -6.01 -0.13 -5.75
CA TYR A 293 -5.84 0.90 -4.72
C TYR A 293 -6.11 0.35 -3.32
N LEU A 294 -5.34 0.83 -2.34
CA LEU A 294 -5.38 0.40 -0.94
C LEU A 294 -5.40 1.60 0.00
N ASN A 295 -6.00 1.42 1.18
CA ASN A 295 -5.74 2.26 2.33
C ASN A 295 -4.42 1.78 2.97
N VAL A 296 -3.52 2.71 3.27
CA VAL A 296 -2.19 2.45 3.83
C VAL A 296 -2.09 3.14 5.20
N ALA A 297 -1.62 2.41 6.20
CA ALA A 297 -1.29 2.92 7.52
C ALA A 297 0.20 2.65 7.79
N LEU A 298 1.02 3.70 7.67
CA LEU A 298 2.45 3.66 7.99
C LEU A 298 2.63 3.96 9.48
N THR A 299 3.13 3.00 10.24
CA THR A 299 3.41 3.18 11.68
C THR A 299 4.80 3.77 11.86
N LEU A 300 4.88 5.00 12.36
CA LEU A 300 6.14 5.70 12.63
C LEU A 300 6.80 5.18 13.93
N GLN A 301 6.01 5.09 15.00
CA GLN A 301 6.43 4.66 16.33
C GLN A 301 5.23 4.10 17.10
N ILE A 302 5.50 3.35 18.17
CA ILE A 302 4.49 2.92 19.15
C ILE A 302 4.76 3.68 20.45
N LEU A 303 3.82 4.50 20.88
CA LEU A 303 3.85 5.13 22.20
C LEU A 303 3.47 4.08 23.24
N LYS A 304 4.45 3.66 24.04
CA LYS A 304 4.27 2.69 25.13
C LYS A 304 3.61 3.34 26.35
N ASP A 305 2.68 2.62 26.96
CA ASP A 305 1.95 3.03 28.17
C ASP A 305 1.30 4.44 28.08
N ALA A 306 0.91 4.85 26.88
CA ALA A 306 0.32 6.17 26.64
C ALA A 306 -1.05 6.29 27.32
N LEU A 307 -1.26 7.39 28.06
CA LEU A 307 -2.52 7.66 28.72
C LEU A 307 -3.58 8.04 27.70
N VAL A 308 -4.59 7.18 27.52
CA VAL A 308 -5.69 7.39 26.58
C VAL A 308 -7.00 7.73 27.28
N VAL A 309 -7.77 8.59 26.64
CA VAL A 309 -9.15 8.96 27.01
C VAL A 309 -10.02 9.00 25.75
N PRO A 310 -11.35 8.79 25.85
CA PRO A 310 -12.26 9.05 24.73
C PRO A 310 -12.14 10.50 24.27
N SER A 311 -12.08 10.71 22.96
CA SER A 311 -11.91 12.03 22.33
C SER A 311 -12.95 13.07 22.76
N GLN A 312 -14.15 12.64 23.16
CA GLN A 312 -15.23 13.47 23.73
C GLN A 312 -14.86 14.13 25.07
N THR A 313 -13.95 13.53 25.86
CA THR A 313 -13.49 14.10 27.15
C THR A 313 -12.71 15.39 26.98
N VAL A 314 -12.07 15.57 25.83
CA VAL A 314 -11.11 16.66 25.55
C VAL A 314 -11.83 17.81 24.86
N GLN A 315 -11.86 18.97 25.53
CA GLN A 315 -12.59 20.16 25.13
C GLN A 315 -11.63 21.31 24.78
N ILE A 316 -12.02 22.16 23.83
CA ILE A 316 -11.21 23.33 23.41
C ILE A 316 -11.77 24.56 24.11
N GLY A 317 -10.93 25.26 24.88
CA GLY A 317 -11.29 26.49 25.59
C GLY A 317 -10.43 27.69 25.17
N GLY A 318 -10.84 28.89 25.57
CA GLY A 318 -10.12 30.14 25.26
C GLY A 318 -8.72 30.26 25.88
N LYS A 319 -8.31 29.34 26.77
CA LYS A 319 -6.96 29.23 27.35
C LYS A 319 -6.18 28.02 26.84
N GLY A 320 -6.70 27.29 25.85
CA GLY A 320 -6.16 26.02 25.36
C GLY A 320 -7.08 24.83 25.63
N THR A 321 -6.57 23.65 25.33
CA THR A 321 -7.29 22.38 25.49
C THR A 321 -7.37 21.97 26.96
N TYR A 322 -8.53 21.46 27.39
CA TYR A 322 -8.80 21.09 28.78
C TYR A 322 -9.73 19.88 28.86
N LEU A 323 -9.80 19.26 30.04
CA LEU A 323 -10.83 18.28 30.39
C LEU A 323 -11.29 18.47 31.85
N PHE A 324 -12.37 17.78 32.23
CA PHE A 324 -12.81 17.71 33.61
C PHE A 324 -12.40 16.38 34.23
N SER A 325 -11.61 16.45 35.29
CA SER A 325 -11.30 15.30 36.16
C SER A 325 -12.24 15.29 37.37
N VAL A 326 -12.60 14.12 37.88
CA VAL A 326 -13.46 13.95 39.05
C VAL A 326 -12.61 13.56 40.26
N LYS A 327 -12.65 14.38 41.29
CA LYS A 327 -11.98 14.15 42.57
C LYS A 327 -12.68 13.09 43.42
N PRO A 328 -12.00 12.48 44.41
CA PRO A 328 -12.60 11.52 45.34
C PRO A 328 -13.78 12.07 46.17
N ASP A 329 -13.93 13.40 46.26
CA ASP A 329 -15.05 14.11 46.92
C ASP A 329 -16.27 14.34 46.00
N ASN A 330 -16.26 13.75 44.79
CA ASN A 330 -17.25 13.95 43.73
C ASN A 330 -17.39 15.42 43.26
N THR A 331 -16.30 16.19 43.28
CA THR A 331 -16.22 17.48 42.57
C THR A 331 -15.46 17.35 41.25
N ALA A 332 -15.89 18.13 40.26
CA ALA A 332 -15.21 18.26 38.97
C ALA A 332 -14.15 19.37 39.02
N GLU A 333 -12.90 19.02 38.70
CA GLU A 333 -11.80 19.95 38.51
C GLU A 333 -11.54 20.16 37.02
N GLN A 334 -11.56 21.42 36.57
CA GLN A 334 -11.16 21.77 35.21
C GLN A 334 -9.63 21.82 35.12
N ARG A 335 -9.05 21.04 34.20
CA ARG A 335 -7.59 20.97 34.05
C ARG A 335 -7.17 21.12 32.59
N LEU A 336 -6.19 21.99 32.34
CA LEU A 336 -5.54 22.12 31.04
C LEU A 336 -4.75 20.83 30.73
N VAL A 337 -4.80 20.39 29.48
CA VAL A 337 -4.14 19.15 29.04
C VAL A 337 -3.48 19.31 27.68
N THR A 338 -2.36 18.62 27.48
CA THR A 338 -1.69 18.55 26.18
C THR A 338 -2.23 17.36 25.40
N GLN A 339 -3.07 17.64 24.39
CA GLN A 339 -3.60 16.62 23.50
C GLN A 339 -2.49 16.10 22.56
N GLY A 340 -2.29 14.79 22.56
CA GLY A 340 -1.43 14.07 21.64
C GLY A 340 -2.17 13.48 20.44
N VAL A 341 -1.68 12.35 19.95
CA VAL A 341 -2.19 11.64 18.77
C VAL A 341 -3.56 11.03 19.04
N ARG A 342 -4.44 11.03 18.04
CA ARG A 342 -5.75 10.35 18.06
C ARG A 342 -5.63 8.93 17.51
N TYR A 343 -6.38 8.00 18.08
CA TYR A 343 -6.40 6.60 17.68
C TYR A 343 -7.83 6.05 17.79
N GLY A 344 -8.52 5.94 16.65
CA GLY A 344 -9.97 5.69 16.63
C GLY A 344 -10.73 6.77 17.41
N ASP A 345 -11.64 6.33 18.29
CA ASP A 345 -12.40 7.21 19.18
C ASP A 345 -11.60 7.75 20.37
N LEU A 346 -10.37 7.26 20.58
CA LEU A 346 -9.48 7.63 21.69
C LEU A 346 -8.50 8.74 21.29
N VAL A 347 -7.99 9.43 22.29
CA VAL A 347 -6.90 10.41 22.15
C VAL A 347 -5.89 10.22 23.28
N VAL A 348 -4.61 10.25 22.92
CA VAL A 348 -3.50 10.29 23.87
C VAL A 348 -3.47 11.65 24.54
N VAL A 349 -3.29 11.69 25.86
CA VAL A 349 -3.04 12.92 26.62
C VAL A 349 -1.62 12.83 27.17
N SER A 350 -0.74 13.69 26.67
CA SER A 350 0.68 13.67 27.00
C SER A 350 1.01 14.33 28.34
N ASP A 351 0.18 15.27 28.78
CA ASP A 351 0.32 15.95 30.08
C ASP A 351 -1.04 16.41 30.63
N GLY A 352 -1.13 16.47 31.96
CA GLY A 352 -2.29 16.91 32.73
C GLY A 352 -3.20 15.80 33.28
N VAL A 353 -2.96 14.52 33.00
CA VAL A 353 -3.71 13.41 33.65
C VAL A 353 -2.77 12.32 34.14
N LYS A 354 -3.26 11.49 35.07
CA LYS A 354 -2.56 10.30 35.57
C LYS A 354 -3.36 9.04 35.31
N ALA A 355 -2.68 7.90 35.18
CA ALA A 355 -3.31 6.60 35.07
C ALA A 355 -4.29 6.34 36.24
N GLY A 356 -5.48 5.85 35.94
CA GLY A 356 -6.53 5.57 36.92
C GLY A 356 -7.37 6.78 37.37
N GLU A 357 -7.02 8.02 36.98
CA GLU A 357 -7.88 9.18 37.24
C GLU A 357 -9.23 9.03 36.52
N THR A 358 -10.30 9.58 37.11
CA THR A 358 -11.64 9.54 36.53
C THR A 358 -11.90 10.84 35.78
N VAL A 359 -12.28 10.76 34.51
CA VAL A 359 -12.50 11.91 33.62
C VAL A 359 -13.92 11.91 33.04
N VAL A 360 -14.47 13.10 32.81
CA VAL A 360 -15.84 13.28 32.31
C VAL A 360 -15.89 13.15 30.78
N VAL A 361 -16.68 12.19 30.30
CA VAL A 361 -16.91 11.88 28.88
C VAL A 361 -18.12 12.64 28.33
N GLU A 362 -19.20 12.76 29.12
CA GLU A 362 -20.40 13.52 28.75
C GLU A 362 -20.93 14.35 29.91
N GLY A 363 -21.53 15.49 29.57
CA GLY A 363 -22.13 16.45 30.52
C GLY A 363 -21.26 17.67 30.82
N GLN A 364 -20.10 17.83 30.16
CA GLN A 364 -19.14 18.92 30.41
C GLN A 364 -19.74 20.32 30.26
N ILE A 365 -20.71 20.51 29.34
CA ILE A 365 -21.39 21.80 29.10
C ILE A 365 -22.06 22.34 30.38
N ALA A 366 -22.53 21.44 31.26
CA ALA A 366 -23.15 21.83 32.52
C ALA A 366 -22.13 22.03 33.65
N LEU A 367 -20.84 21.74 33.46
CA LEU A 367 -19.83 21.82 34.52
C LEU A 367 -19.08 23.16 34.52
N ALA A 368 -18.82 23.63 35.73
CA ALA A 368 -17.80 24.62 36.05
C ALA A 368 -16.83 24.02 37.08
N ASP A 369 -15.64 24.59 37.22
CA ASP A 369 -14.67 24.15 38.24
C ASP A 369 -15.30 24.15 39.65
N GLY A 370 -15.07 23.07 40.42
CA GLY A 370 -15.70 22.83 41.72
C GLY A 370 -17.15 22.33 41.69
N SER A 371 -17.74 22.06 40.53
CA SER A 371 -19.12 21.53 40.45
C SER A 371 -19.24 20.15 41.08
N LYS A 372 -20.24 19.94 41.95
CA LYS A 372 -20.60 18.60 42.43
C LYS A 372 -21.21 17.77 41.30
N VAL A 373 -20.72 16.54 41.14
CA VAL A 373 -21.15 15.60 40.11
C VAL A 373 -21.68 14.31 40.70
N VAL A 374 -22.60 13.67 39.98
CA VAL A 374 -22.99 12.28 40.20
C VAL A 374 -22.38 11.46 39.06
N PRO A 375 -21.21 10.84 39.26
CA PRO A 375 -20.57 10.04 38.23
C PRO A 375 -21.39 8.78 37.93
N LYS A 376 -21.65 8.55 36.64
CA LYS A 376 -22.15 7.28 36.10
C LYS A 376 -21.11 6.73 35.14
N GLU A 377 -20.90 5.43 35.12
CA GLU A 377 -19.91 4.85 34.21
C GLU A 377 -20.36 5.05 32.74
N TYR A 378 -19.45 5.59 31.92
CA TYR A 378 -19.62 5.62 30.48
C TYR A 378 -19.54 4.18 29.97
N PRO A 379 -20.51 3.68 29.19
CA PRO A 379 -20.44 2.35 28.60
C PRO A 379 -19.36 2.34 27.52
N SER A 380 -18.13 2.05 27.93
CA SER A 380 -16.98 1.96 27.03
C SER A 380 -17.26 0.93 25.94
N ALA A 381 -17.27 1.37 24.68
CA ALA A 381 -17.30 0.48 23.55
C ALA A 381 -16.09 -0.46 23.64
N THR A 382 -16.34 -1.72 23.98
CA THR A 382 -15.30 -2.74 24.03
C THR A 382 -14.76 -2.91 22.61
N PRO A 383 -13.44 -2.79 22.35
CA PRO A 383 -12.91 -3.03 21.02
C PRO A 383 -13.30 -4.45 20.61
N ALA A 384 -14.00 -4.55 19.47
CA ALA A 384 -14.72 -5.76 19.11
C ALA A 384 -13.75 -6.95 18.97
N ARG A 385 -13.83 -7.90 19.90
CA ARG A 385 -13.27 -9.23 19.72
C ARG A 385 -13.95 -9.82 18.48
N SER A 386 -13.12 -10.28 17.53
CA SER A 386 -13.52 -10.82 16.22
C SER A 386 -14.84 -11.61 16.27
N PRO A 387 -15.82 -11.31 15.40
CA PRO A 387 -17.11 -12.00 15.42
C PRO A 387 -16.91 -13.47 15.07
N ALA A 388 -17.11 -14.33 16.06
CA ALA A 388 -17.21 -15.76 15.84
C ALA A 388 -18.36 -16.06 14.85
N SER A 389 -18.12 -16.97 13.92
CA SER A 389 -19.08 -17.33 12.87
C SER A 389 -20.43 -17.78 13.47
N PRO A 390 -21.57 -17.38 12.89
CA PRO A 390 -22.85 -17.94 13.30
C PRO A 390 -22.90 -19.43 12.92
N VAL A 391 -22.88 -20.28 13.94
CA VAL A 391 -23.21 -21.70 13.79
C VAL A 391 -24.67 -21.78 13.37
N LEU A 392 -24.93 -22.29 12.17
CA LEU A 392 -26.29 -22.60 11.72
C LEU A 392 -26.82 -23.78 12.54
N THR A 393 -27.66 -23.48 13.52
CA THR A 393 -28.40 -24.49 14.29
C THR A 393 -29.47 -25.12 13.40
N GLY A 394 -29.25 -26.36 12.99
CA GLY A 394 -30.19 -27.12 12.17
C GLY A 394 -31.30 -27.78 13.00
N SER A 395 -32.51 -27.22 12.92
CA SER A 395 -33.79 -27.79 13.36
C SER A 395 -34.90 -26.82 12.89
N ASP A 396 -36.05 -27.19 12.35
CA ASP A 396 -36.64 -28.53 12.18
C ASP A 396 -37.71 -28.43 11.07
N LEU A 397 -37.67 -29.30 10.05
CA LEU A 397 -38.79 -29.48 9.11
C LEU A 397 -38.81 -30.93 8.63
N SER A 398 -39.50 -31.77 9.42
CA SER A 398 -39.84 -33.14 9.04
C SER A 398 -40.75 -33.19 7.80
N PRO A 399 -40.51 -34.10 6.84
CA PRO A 399 -41.48 -34.43 5.79
C PRO A 399 -42.50 -35.45 6.32
N SER A 400 -43.74 -35.41 5.82
CA SER A 400 -44.69 -36.52 5.94
C SER A 400 -45.65 -36.60 4.75
N PRO A 401 -46.18 -37.80 4.40
CA PRO A 401 -46.50 -38.10 3.01
C PRO A 401 -47.97 -38.49 2.73
N THR A 402 -48.47 -38.11 1.55
CA THR A 402 -49.67 -38.69 0.90
C THR A 402 -49.55 -38.35 -0.60
N ALA A 403 -49.29 -39.26 -1.55
CA ALA A 403 -49.95 -40.51 -1.96
C ALA A 403 -51.15 -40.32 -2.91
N ASN A 404 -50.92 -40.70 -4.18
CA ASN A 404 -51.84 -41.26 -5.19
C ASN A 404 -53.00 -40.42 -5.78
N ARG A 405 -52.89 -40.12 -7.08
CA ARG A 405 -53.67 -40.68 -8.23
C ARG A 405 -53.60 -39.71 -9.43
N GLU A 406 -53.73 -40.03 -10.71
CA GLU A 406 -53.77 -41.24 -11.57
C GLU A 406 -54.16 -40.73 -12.99
N SER A 407 -54.02 -41.53 -14.06
CA SER A 407 -54.62 -41.33 -15.40
C SER A 407 -54.00 -40.36 -16.45
N ALA A 408 -53.05 -40.89 -17.22
CA ALA A 408 -53.06 -41.03 -18.71
C ALA A 408 -53.82 -40.07 -19.66
N ALA A 409 -53.10 -39.58 -20.69
CA ALA A 409 -53.41 -39.58 -22.15
C ALA A 409 -52.13 -39.16 -22.93
N ALA A 410 -51.58 -39.91 -23.91
CA ALA A 410 -51.93 -39.88 -25.35
C ALA A 410 -52.06 -38.45 -25.92
N THR A 411 -51.41 -38.00 -27.01
CA THR A 411 -51.20 -38.62 -28.36
C THR A 411 -50.05 -37.86 -29.11
N PRO A 412 -49.50 -38.31 -30.26
CA PRO A 412 -48.19 -37.84 -30.77
C PRO A 412 -48.15 -37.14 -32.17
N THR A 413 -46.95 -36.66 -32.56
CA THR A 413 -46.46 -36.44 -33.96
C THR A 413 -46.91 -35.14 -34.71
N PRO A 414 -46.36 -34.76 -35.91
CA PRO A 414 -45.27 -33.77 -36.02
C PRO A 414 -45.46 -32.69 -37.14
N ALA A 415 -44.33 -32.16 -37.66
CA ALA A 415 -44.13 -31.28 -38.83
C ALA A 415 -44.33 -29.77 -38.58
N LEU A 416 -43.57 -28.85 -39.18
CA LEU A 416 -42.60 -28.95 -40.30
C LEU A 416 -41.16 -28.59 -39.89
#